data_AF-J7MGJ4-F1
#
_entry.id   AF-J7MGJ4-F1
#
_cell.length_a   1.000
_cell.length_b   1.000
_cell.length_c   1.000
_cell.angle_alpha   90.00
_cell.angle_beta   90.00
_cell.angle_gamma   90.00
#
_symmetry.space_group_name_H-M   'P 1'
#
loop_
_entity.id
_entity.type
_entity.pdbx_description
1 polymer ?
#
loop_
_entity_poly.entity_id
_entity_poly.type
_entity_poly.pdbx_seq_one_letter_code
_entity_poly.pdbx_strand_id
1 'polypeptide(L)'
;MIYKIVIIVFNYMILGRCLSVSSILGRLGTTPRTKHLSYITTSTKIPTRKRYNHQGLREMTTSDKGEDLTVFHKIVTGELPCKKVYEDDLMLAFHDIEPVAPNHLLLIPKNFDGLASLSDATERHEKVLGHMMVKAAQIAKDNNYGDFRLVINSGRKAQQTVFYLHMHLLSGRSFNWPPG
;
A
#
# COMPACT_ATOMS: atom_id res chain seq x y z
N MET A 1 8.05 -18.36 38.58
CA MET A 1 9.09 -17.69 37.77
C MET A 1 10.08 -18.73 37.28
N ILE A 2 9.94 -19.20 36.04
CA ILE A 2 11.03 -19.87 35.29
C ILE A 2 10.81 -19.46 33.83
N TYR A 3 11.71 -18.66 33.29
CA TYR A 3 11.77 -18.30 31.88
C TYR A 3 12.42 -19.45 31.11
N LYS A 4 11.83 -19.87 29.98
CA LYS A 4 12.56 -20.61 28.95
C LYS A 4 12.30 -20.00 27.58
N ILE A 5 13.41 -19.87 26.88
CA ILE A 5 13.67 -19.07 25.69
C ILE A 5 13.21 -19.80 24.42
N VAL A 6 12.60 -19.00 23.55
CA VAL A 6 12.46 -19.01 22.08
C VAL A 6 13.20 -20.10 21.30
N ILE A 7 12.50 -20.77 20.37
CA ILE A 7 13.03 -21.12 19.04
C ILE A 7 11.94 -20.83 17.98
N ILE A 8 12.20 -19.83 17.14
CA ILE A 8 11.46 -19.52 15.91
C ILE A 8 12.05 -20.40 14.81
N VAL A 9 11.23 -21.25 14.18
CA VAL A 9 11.63 -21.98 12.97
C VAL A 9 10.94 -21.34 11.77
N PHE A 10 11.71 -20.60 10.98
CA PHE A 10 11.36 -20.18 9.62
C PHE A 10 11.32 -21.41 8.71
N ASN A 11 10.16 -21.76 8.17
CA ASN A 11 10.07 -22.72 7.06
C ASN A 11 10.04 -21.96 5.74
N TYR A 12 11.21 -21.84 5.10
CA TYR A 12 11.32 -21.64 3.66
C TYR A 12 11.14 -23.01 2.99
N MET A 13 10.05 -23.21 2.26
CA MET A 13 9.85 -24.39 1.42
C MET A 13 9.99 -23.97 -0.05
N ILE A 14 11.22 -24.06 -0.57
CA ILE A 14 11.52 -24.01 -2.00
C ILE A 14 12.10 -25.37 -2.40
N LEU A 15 11.68 -25.81 -3.59
CA LEU A 15 12.14 -26.94 -4.39
C LEU A 15 11.60 -28.32 -4.01
N GLY A 16 10.57 -28.70 -4.77
CA GLY A 16 10.34 -30.09 -5.10
C GLY A 16 11.59 -30.70 -5.73
N ARG A 17 11.94 -31.90 -5.27
CA ARG A 17 12.49 -32.95 -6.10
C ARG A 17 12.20 -34.30 -5.45
N CYS A 18 11.57 -35.11 -6.27
CA CYS A 18 11.26 -36.51 -6.10
C CYS A 18 12.54 -37.31 -5.81
N LEU A 19 12.57 -38.07 -4.72
CA LEU A 19 13.44 -39.23 -4.56
C LEU A 19 12.63 -40.35 -3.89
N SER A 20 12.66 -41.51 -4.53
CA SER A 20 11.99 -42.74 -4.15
C SER A 20 12.43 -43.25 -2.79
N VAL A 21 11.51 -43.82 -2.01
CA VAL A 21 11.82 -44.65 -0.85
C VAL A 21 11.14 -46.01 -1.05
N SER A 22 11.95 -47.07 -1.17
CA SER A 22 11.47 -48.46 -1.09
C SER A 22 11.47 -48.93 0.37
N SER A 23 10.31 -49.43 0.78
CA SER A 23 9.99 -50.47 1.78
C SER A 23 10.99 -50.78 2.92
N ILE A 24 10.50 -50.72 4.17
CA ILE A 24 10.59 -51.80 5.18
C ILE A 24 9.35 -51.74 6.11
N LEU A 25 8.76 -52.92 6.32
CA LEU A 25 7.60 -53.24 7.18
C LEU A 25 7.89 -53.08 8.67
N GLY A 26 6.85 -52.75 9.44
CA GLY A 26 6.75 -52.97 10.89
C GLY A 26 5.32 -52.75 11.38
N ARG A 27 4.81 -53.62 12.25
CA ARG A 27 3.41 -54.10 12.32
C ARG A 27 2.71 -53.67 13.64
N LEU A 28 1.36 -53.73 13.62
CA LEU A 28 0.40 -53.78 14.75
C LEU A 28 0.27 -52.46 15.53
N GLY A 29 -0.89 -51.88 15.80
CA GLY A 29 -2.27 -52.37 15.86
C GLY A 29 -2.97 -51.57 16.98
N THR A 30 -4.30 -51.49 16.92
CA THR A 30 -5.25 -50.84 17.87
C THR A 30 -5.70 -49.43 17.49
N THR A 31 -6.92 -49.41 16.98
CA THR A 31 -7.80 -48.26 16.76
C THR A 31 -8.35 -47.73 18.09
N PRO A 32 -8.47 -46.41 18.23
CA PRO A 32 -9.61 -45.85 18.93
C PRO A 32 -10.46 -45.00 17.97
N ARG A 33 -11.71 -45.42 17.85
CA ARG A 33 -12.82 -44.73 17.21
C ARG A 33 -13.06 -43.38 17.90
N THR A 34 -12.56 -42.28 17.33
CA THR A 34 -12.94 -40.92 17.74
C THR A 34 -14.08 -40.40 16.88
N LYS A 35 -15.07 -39.86 17.58
CA LYS A 35 -16.38 -39.44 17.09
C LYS A 35 -16.25 -38.28 16.11
N HIS A 36 -17.07 -38.34 15.08
CA HIS A 36 -17.30 -37.32 14.06
C HIS A 36 -17.68 -35.99 14.73
N LEU A 37 -16.73 -35.05 14.85
CA LEU A 37 -17.03 -33.64 15.11
C LEU A 37 -17.29 -32.98 13.76
N SER A 38 -18.56 -32.75 13.44
CA SER A 38 -18.95 -31.91 12.31
C SER A 38 -18.59 -30.47 12.64
N TYR A 39 -17.48 -29.98 12.10
CA TYR A 39 -17.24 -28.54 12.03
C TYR A 39 -18.21 -27.96 11.01
N ILE A 40 -19.14 -27.15 11.50
CA ILE A 40 -19.95 -26.27 10.67
C ILE A 40 -18.98 -25.27 10.03
N THR A 41 -18.61 -25.50 8.78
CA THR A 41 -17.93 -24.52 7.95
C THR A 41 -18.96 -23.47 7.54
N THR A 42 -19.15 -22.44 8.37
CA THR A 42 -19.78 -21.21 7.88
C THR A 42 -18.85 -20.59 6.85
N SER A 43 -19.13 -20.88 5.58
CA SER A 43 -18.57 -20.17 4.43
C SER A 43 -19.03 -18.72 4.48
N THR A 44 -18.29 -17.88 5.19
CA THR A 44 -18.41 -16.44 5.01
C THR A 44 -17.75 -16.13 3.67
N LYS A 45 -18.60 -15.94 2.64
CA LYS A 45 -18.18 -15.45 1.33
C LYS A 45 -17.44 -14.12 1.52
N ILE A 46 -16.12 -14.16 1.45
CA ILE A 46 -15.28 -12.97 1.33
C ILE A 46 -15.69 -12.30 0.01
N PRO A 47 -16.13 -11.03 0.01
CA PRO A 47 -16.52 -10.36 -1.22
C PRO A 47 -15.30 -10.30 -2.15
N THR A 48 -15.44 -10.89 -3.33
CA THR A 48 -14.43 -10.82 -4.38
C THR A 48 -14.17 -9.37 -4.74
N ARG A 49 -12.89 -8.97 -4.65
CA ARG A 49 -12.33 -7.66 -5.05
C ARG A 49 -13.03 -7.16 -6.32
N LYS A 50 -13.84 -6.10 -6.21
CA LYS A 50 -14.32 -5.37 -7.40
C LYS A 50 -13.08 -4.93 -8.17
N ARG A 51 -12.90 -5.47 -9.38
CA ARG A 51 -11.94 -4.94 -10.34
C ARG A 51 -12.46 -3.56 -10.73
N TYR A 52 -11.83 -2.52 -10.21
CA TYR A 52 -12.11 -1.16 -10.66
C TYR A 52 -11.61 -1.04 -12.10
N ASN A 53 -12.52 -0.66 -13.00
CA ASN A 53 -12.18 -0.46 -14.41
C ASN A 53 -11.36 0.83 -14.54
N HIS A 54 -10.15 0.73 -15.11
CA HIS A 54 -9.22 1.85 -15.34
C HIS A 54 -9.83 2.96 -16.22
N GLN A 55 -10.90 2.64 -16.96
CA GLN A 55 -11.68 3.61 -17.75
C GLN A 55 -12.47 4.60 -16.89
N GLY A 56 -13.00 4.18 -15.73
CA GLY A 56 -13.74 5.06 -14.81
C GLY A 56 -12.86 6.03 -14.03
N LEU A 57 -11.57 5.71 -13.85
CA LEU A 57 -10.58 6.62 -13.29
C LEU A 57 -10.12 7.68 -14.31
N ARG A 58 -10.25 7.40 -15.61
CA ARG A 58 -9.83 8.30 -16.70
C ARG A 58 -10.84 9.41 -17.00
N GLU A 59 -12.14 9.16 -16.79
CA GLU A 59 -13.18 10.18 -16.98
C GLU A 59 -13.12 11.30 -15.93
N MET A 60 -12.43 11.10 -14.81
CA MET A 60 -12.25 12.08 -13.73
C MET A 60 -10.95 12.90 -13.87
N THR A 61 -10.44 13.11 -15.10
CA THR A 61 -9.10 13.71 -15.31
C THR A 61 -9.05 15.00 -16.12
N THR A 62 -10.17 15.67 -16.37
CA THR A 62 -10.14 17.03 -16.96
C THR A 62 -11.42 17.82 -16.69
N SER A 63 -11.28 19.09 -16.31
CA SER A 63 -11.88 20.15 -17.13
C SER A 63 -11.15 21.50 -17.03
N ASP A 64 -11.03 22.12 -18.20
CA ASP A 64 -10.84 23.55 -18.40
C ASP A 64 -12.02 24.29 -17.73
N LYS A 65 -11.73 25.03 -16.65
CA LYS A 65 -12.64 26.01 -16.01
C LYS A 65 -13.99 25.46 -15.53
N GLY A 66 -13.98 24.79 -14.38
CA GLY A 66 -15.18 24.48 -13.60
C GLY A 66 -15.01 23.35 -12.58
N GLU A 67 -14.07 23.49 -11.64
CA GLU A 67 -13.90 22.70 -10.39
C GLU A 67 -14.40 21.23 -10.40
N ASP A 68 -13.92 20.42 -11.35
CA ASP A 68 -14.12 18.98 -11.26
C ASP A 68 -13.24 18.40 -10.15
N LEU A 69 -13.88 18.00 -9.05
CA LEU A 69 -13.24 17.38 -7.90
C LEU A 69 -12.55 16.07 -8.32
N THR A 70 -11.23 16.05 -8.23
CA THR A 70 -10.44 14.83 -8.43
C THR A 70 -10.75 13.76 -7.37
N VAL A 71 -10.34 12.52 -7.63
CA VAL A 71 -10.44 11.43 -6.65
C VAL A 71 -9.78 11.78 -5.30
N PHE A 72 -8.74 12.60 -5.28
CA PHE A 72 -8.07 13.01 -4.03
C PHE A 72 -8.89 14.05 -3.25
N HIS A 73 -9.65 14.93 -3.91
CA HIS A 73 -10.62 15.78 -3.21
C HIS A 73 -11.62 14.91 -2.44
N LYS A 74 -12.16 13.88 -3.09
CA LYS A 74 -13.10 12.94 -2.48
C LYS A 74 -12.51 12.14 -1.33
N ILE A 75 -11.22 11.82 -1.39
CA ILE A 75 -10.50 11.17 -0.27
C ILE A 75 -10.33 12.14 0.90
N VAL A 76 -9.94 13.39 0.63
CA VAL A 76 -9.73 14.42 1.67
C VAL A 76 -11.05 14.79 2.37
N THR A 77 -12.16 14.87 1.63
CA THR A 77 -13.49 15.14 2.20
C THR A 77 -14.11 13.92 2.90
N GLY A 78 -13.53 12.73 2.74
CA GLY A 78 -14.04 11.48 3.30
C GLY A 78 -15.17 10.83 2.52
N GLU A 79 -15.51 11.34 1.32
CA GLU A 79 -16.48 10.69 0.42
C GLU A 79 -15.98 9.33 -0.06
N LEU A 80 -14.67 9.20 -0.33
CA LEU A 80 -14.03 7.94 -0.68
C LEU A 80 -13.12 7.44 0.45
N PRO A 81 -13.18 6.14 0.81
CA PRO A 81 -12.31 5.58 1.83
C PRO A 81 -10.88 5.45 1.30
N CYS A 82 -9.91 5.60 2.20
CA CYS A 82 -8.51 5.27 1.93
C CYS A 82 -7.91 4.52 3.11
N LYS A 83 -6.84 3.75 2.86
CA LYS A 83 -6.06 3.11 3.94
C LYS A 83 -5.04 4.13 4.47
N LYS A 84 -5.51 4.98 5.38
CA LYS A 84 -4.75 6.06 6.02
C LYS A 84 -3.57 5.52 6.83
N VAL A 85 -2.44 6.20 6.73
CA VAL A 85 -1.21 5.96 7.51
C VAL A 85 -0.92 7.14 8.43
N TYR A 86 -1.16 8.35 7.96
CA TYR A 86 -0.93 9.57 8.72
C TYR A 86 -1.93 10.65 8.29
N GLU A 87 -2.36 11.49 9.22
CA GLU A 87 -3.13 12.68 8.92
C GLU A 87 -2.88 13.75 9.99
N ASP A 88 -2.79 15.00 9.56
CA ASP A 88 -2.86 16.16 10.43
C ASP A 88 -3.68 17.28 9.74
N ASP A 89 -3.47 18.53 10.16
CA ASP A 89 -4.18 19.68 9.60
C ASP A 89 -3.68 20.07 8.21
N LEU A 90 -2.44 19.71 7.86
CA LEU A 90 -1.79 20.14 6.61
C LEU A 90 -1.83 19.07 5.53
N MET A 91 -1.74 17.79 5.90
CA MET A 91 -1.58 16.71 4.93
C MET A 91 -2.26 15.41 5.34
N LEU A 92 -2.44 14.55 4.34
CA LEU A 92 -2.94 13.19 4.48
C LEU A 92 -1.95 12.24 3.78
N ALA A 93 -1.61 11.14 4.44
CA ALA A 93 -0.84 10.05 3.85
C ALA A 93 -1.63 8.74 3.89
N PHE A 94 -1.69 8.02 2.78
CA PHE A 94 -2.43 6.77 2.64
C PHE A 94 -1.77 5.84 1.64
N HIS A 95 -2.11 4.55 1.69
CA HIS A 95 -1.59 3.58 0.72
C HIS A 95 -2.15 3.80 -0.67
N ASP A 96 -1.28 3.72 -1.68
CA ASP A 96 -1.70 3.65 -3.07
C ASP A 96 -2.51 2.36 -3.33
N ILE A 97 -3.54 2.46 -4.15
CA ILE A 97 -4.40 1.33 -4.54
C ILE A 97 -3.73 0.41 -5.59
N GLU A 98 -2.78 0.96 -6.36
CA GLU A 98 -1.96 0.29 -7.35
C GLU A 98 -0.47 0.39 -6.96
N PRO A 99 -0.03 -0.35 -5.92
CA PRO A 99 1.32 -0.24 -5.40
C PRO A 99 2.41 -0.70 -6.40
N VAL A 100 3.45 0.13 -6.60
CA VAL A 100 4.62 -0.19 -7.45
C VAL A 100 5.87 -0.60 -6.64
N ALA A 101 5.72 -0.66 -5.33
CA ALA A 101 6.68 -1.16 -4.35
C ALA A 101 5.91 -1.78 -3.16
N PRO A 102 6.53 -2.67 -2.36
CA PRO A 102 5.86 -3.29 -1.21
C PRO A 102 5.23 -2.28 -0.25
N ASN A 103 5.92 -1.15 -0.02
CA ASN A 103 5.31 0.01 0.60
C ASN A 103 5.23 1.12 -0.44
N HIS A 104 4.01 1.48 -0.83
CA HIS A 104 3.71 2.60 -1.71
C HIS A 104 2.67 3.48 -1.03
N LEU A 105 3.08 4.66 -0.57
CA LEU A 105 2.19 5.66 0.00
C LEU A 105 2.10 6.88 -0.91
N LEU A 106 0.95 7.54 -0.85
CA LEU A 106 0.73 8.87 -1.39
C LEU A 106 0.59 9.85 -0.23
N LEU A 107 1.41 10.90 -0.23
CA LEU A 107 1.30 12.04 0.65
C LEU A 107 0.71 13.20 -0.14
N ILE A 108 -0.38 13.79 0.34
CA ILE A 108 -1.09 14.88 -0.34
C ILE A 108 -1.36 16.03 0.64
N PRO A 109 -1.35 17.30 0.21
CA PRO A 109 -1.83 18.40 1.02
C PRO A 109 -3.35 18.25 1.23
N LYS A 110 -3.88 18.64 2.39
CA LYS A 110 -5.34 18.67 2.63
C LYS A 110 -6.02 19.89 2.04
N ASN A 111 -5.33 21.03 2.04
CA ASN A 111 -5.79 22.21 1.32
C ASN A 111 -5.26 22.13 -0.12
N PHE A 112 -6.16 22.04 -1.09
CA PHE A 112 -5.80 21.97 -2.51
C PHE A 112 -5.11 23.25 -2.98
N ASP A 113 -5.71 24.41 -2.69
CA ASP A 113 -5.11 25.73 -2.87
C ASP A 113 -4.48 26.03 -4.25
N GLY A 114 -4.98 25.37 -5.31
CA GLY A 114 -4.45 25.47 -6.67
C GLY A 114 -3.26 24.54 -6.97
N LEU A 115 -2.83 23.71 -6.03
CA LEU A 115 -1.75 22.72 -6.19
C LEU A 115 -2.21 21.49 -6.97
N ALA A 116 -2.54 21.67 -8.26
CA ALA A 116 -2.80 20.55 -9.17
C ALA A 116 -1.52 19.73 -9.41
N SER A 117 -0.36 20.37 -9.45
CA SER A 117 0.97 19.78 -9.62
C SER A 117 2.02 20.55 -8.81
N LEU A 118 3.26 20.05 -8.74
CA LEU A 118 4.35 20.81 -8.09
C LEU A 118 4.72 22.05 -8.90
N SER A 119 4.45 22.07 -10.22
CA SER A 119 4.71 23.23 -11.07
C SER A 119 3.79 24.43 -10.77
N ASP A 120 2.70 24.21 -10.03
CA ASP A 120 1.78 25.27 -9.59
C ASP A 120 2.18 25.86 -8.22
N ALA A 121 3.24 25.34 -7.59
CA ALA A 121 3.67 25.77 -6.28
C ALA A 121 4.34 27.16 -6.31
N THR A 122 3.81 28.05 -5.47
CA THR A 122 4.41 29.34 -5.08
C THR A 122 4.85 29.36 -3.60
N GLU A 123 5.45 30.46 -3.14
CA GLU A 123 6.03 30.64 -1.80
C GLU A 123 5.02 30.37 -0.67
N ARG A 124 3.74 30.65 -0.89
CA ARG A 124 2.66 30.37 0.07
C ARG A 124 2.53 28.88 0.43
N HIS A 125 3.02 27.99 -0.43
CA HIS A 125 2.95 26.55 -0.23
C HIS A 125 4.20 25.97 0.44
N GLU A 126 5.25 26.78 0.67
CA GLU A 126 6.51 26.31 1.27
C GLU A 126 6.29 25.55 2.58
N LYS A 127 5.38 26.06 3.42
CA LYS A 127 5.05 25.42 4.70
C LYS A 127 4.53 23.99 4.52
N VAL A 128 3.56 23.78 3.62
CA VAL A 128 2.97 22.45 3.43
C VAL A 128 3.94 21.51 2.70
N LEU A 129 4.69 22.01 1.71
CA LEU A 129 5.68 21.22 0.98
C LEU A 129 6.84 20.77 1.87
N GLY A 130 7.40 21.69 2.66
CA GLY A 130 8.45 21.37 3.63
C GLY A 130 7.94 20.40 4.69
N HIS A 131 6.72 20.61 5.20
CA HIS A 131 6.08 19.70 6.14
C HIS A 131 5.91 18.28 5.57
N MET A 132 5.44 18.15 4.32
CA MET A 132 5.29 16.86 3.64
C MET A 132 6.63 16.12 3.51
N MET A 133 7.72 16.82 3.15
CA MET A 133 9.06 16.22 3.05
C MET A 133 9.56 15.70 4.40
N VAL A 134 9.40 16.50 5.48
CA VAL A 134 9.79 16.08 6.83
C VAL A 134 8.93 14.90 7.30
N LYS A 135 7.63 14.94 7.05
CA LYS A 135 6.72 13.85 7.41
C LYS A 135 6.95 12.58 6.63
N ALA A 136 7.38 12.66 5.36
CA ALA A 136 7.77 11.48 4.59
C ALA A 136 8.90 10.70 5.29
N ALA A 137 9.95 11.40 5.73
CA ALA A 137 11.06 10.79 6.47
C ALA A 137 10.60 10.20 7.83
N GLN A 138 9.75 10.93 8.55
CA GLN A 138 9.21 10.47 9.83
C GLN A 138 8.34 9.22 9.66
N ILE A 139 7.44 9.21 8.67
CA ILE A 139 6.58 8.05 8.36
C ILE A 139 7.44 6.84 7.98
N ALA A 140 8.47 7.02 7.16
CA ALA A 140 9.37 5.93 6.80
C ALA A 140 10.09 5.34 8.03
N LYS A 141 10.55 6.20 8.95
CA LYS A 141 11.18 5.79 10.21
C LYS A 141 10.20 5.04 11.11
N ASP A 142 9.02 5.61 11.36
CA ASP A 142 8.03 5.06 12.29
C ASP A 142 7.49 3.69 11.84
N ASN A 143 7.46 3.46 10.52
CA ASN A 143 6.99 2.20 9.93
C ASN A 143 8.15 1.24 9.58
N ASN A 144 9.39 1.55 9.97
CA ASN A 144 10.58 0.73 9.68
C ASN A 144 10.73 0.38 8.19
N TYR A 145 10.49 1.34 7.31
CA TYR A 145 10.55 1.16 5.87
C TYR A 145 11.97 1.05 5.30
N GLY A 146 12.98 1.41 6.10
CA GLY A 146 14.38 1.41 5.67
C GLY A 146 14.62 2.43 4.57
N ASP A 147 15.36 2.03 3.53
CA ASP A 147 15.64 2.88 2.37
C ASP A 147 14.36 3.15 1.56
N PHE A 148 14.19 4.40 1.14
CA PHE A 148 13.01 4.81 0.38
C PHE A 148 13.37 5.80 -0.74
N ARG A 149 12.48 5.89 -1.74
CA ARG A 149 12.53 6.87 -2.82
C ARG A 149 11.28 7.74 -2.74
N LEU A 150 11.47 9.06 -2.81
CA LEU A 150 10.38 10.02 -3.01
C LEU A 150 10.27 10.38 -4.48
N VAL A 151 9.04 10.45 -5.00
CA VAL A 151 8.76 10.85 -6.38
C VAL A 151 7.61 11.84 -6.40
N ILE A 152 7.76 12.94 -7.14
CA ILE A 152 6.69 13.90 -7.41
C ILE A 152 6.67 14.09 -8.92
N ASN A 153 5.55 13.79 -9.56
CA ASN A 153 5.38 13.89 -11.00
C ASN A 153 4.61 15.18 -11.33
N SER A 154 5.18 16.03 -12.20
CA SER A 154 4.51 17.23 -12.72
C SER A 154 4.23 17.08 -14.20
N GLY A 155 2.95 17.07 -14.57
CA GLY A 155 2.47 17.00 -15.94
C GLY A 155 2.39 15.58 -16.51
N ARG A 156 1.62 15.44 -17.61
CA ARG A 156 1.29 14.13 -18.20
C ARG A 156 2.51 13.33 -18.67
N LYS A 157 3.54 14.01 -19.19
CA LYS A 157 4.78 13.36 -19.67
C LYS A 157 5.60 12.75 -18.53
N ALA A 158 5.48 13.31 -17.32
CA ALA A 158 6.08 12.74 -16.11
C ALA A 158 5.19 11.64 -15.49
N GLN A 159 4.16 11.17 -16.19
CA GLN A 159 3.17 10.21 -15.69
C GLN A 159 2.36 10.71 -14.48
N GLN A 160 2.11 12.01 -14.36
CA GLN A 160 1.11 12.50 -13.42
C GLN A 160 -0.30 12.08 -13.88
N THR A 161 -0.98 11.25 -13.09
CA THR A 161 -2.31 10.71 -13.41
C THR A 161 -3.46 11.45 -12.72
N VAL A 162 -3.24 11.93 -11.49
CA VAL A 162 -4.19 12.75 -10.73
C VAL A 162 -3.63 14.16 -10.60
N PHE A 163 -4.40 15.15 -11.07
CA PHE A 163 -4.06 16.58 -11.00
C PHE A 163 -4.45 17.17 -9.64
N TYR A 164 -3.82 16.61 -8.62
CA TYR A 164 -3.83 17.04 -7.23
C TYR A 164 -2.46 16.66 -6.70
N LEU A 165 -1.69 17.61 -6.17
CA LEU A 165 -0.30 17.38 -5.76
C LEU A 165 -0.19 16.15 -4.87
N HIS A 166 0.69 15.22 -5.24
CA HIS A 166 0.98 14.05 -4.45
C HIS A 166 2.45 13.69 -4.55
N MET A 167 3.00 13.26 -3.42
CA MET A 167 4.34 12.74 -3.29
C MET A 167 4.26 11.25 -3.01
N HIS A 168 4.85 10.44 -3.88
CA HIS A 168 4.99 9.02 -3.68
C HIS A 168 6.11 8.76 -2.68
N LEU A 169 5.85 7.89 -1.70
CA LEU A 169 6.87 7.28 -0.86
C LEU A 169 6.93 5.79 -1.21
N LEU A 170 8.06 5.37 -1.75
CA LEU A 170 8.30 4.00 -2.23
C LEU A 170 9.39 3.33 -1.39
N SER A 171 9.13 2.15 -0.84
CA SER A 171 10.14 1.37 -0.12
C SER A 171 9.87 -0.14 -0.12
N GLY A 172 10.77 -0.90 0.50
CA GLY A 172 10.66 -2.36 0.65
C GLY A 172 11.24 -3.18 -0.49
N ARG A 173 11.94 -2.54 -1.44
CA ARG A 173 12.72 -3.22 -2.50
C ARG A 173 13.86 -2.34 -2.99
N SER A 174 14.82 -2.94 -3.70
CA SER A 174 15.82 -2.19 -4.46
C SER A 174 15.17 -1.42 -5.62
N PHE A 175 15.68 -0.21 -5.88
CA PHE A 175 15.25 0.62 -7.01
C PHE A 175 16.37 0.76 -8.03
N ASN A 176 16.02 0.80 -9.31
CA ASN A 176 16.96 1.00 -10.41
C ASN A 176 17.21 2.49 -10.68
N TRP A 177 18.23 2.76 -11.51
CA TRP A 177 18.54 4.06 -12.08
C TRP A 177 18.66 3.93 -13.62
N PRO A 178 18.06 4.83 -14.43
CA PRO A 178 17.35 6.06 -14.05
C PRO A 178 16.02 5.82 -13.31
N PRO A 179 15.46 6.84 -12.62
CA PRO A 179 14.25 6.71 -11.81
C PRO A 179 12.98 6.93 -12.63
N GLY A 180 12.82 6.13 -13.68
CA GLY A 180 11.73 6.18 -14.66
C GLY A 180 12.03 5.25 -15.81
#